data_AF-A0ABC8XFD5-F1
#
_entry.id   AF-A0ABC8XFD5-F1
#
_cell.length_a   1.000
_cell.length_b   1.000
_cell.length_c   1.000
_cell.angle_alpha   90.00
_cell.angle_beta   90.00
_cell.angle_gamma   90.00
#
_symmetry.space_group_name_H-M   'P 1'
#
loop_
_entity.id
_entity.type
_entity.pdbx_description
1 polymer ?
#
loop_
_entity_poly.entity_id
_entity_poly.type
_entity_poly.pdbx_seq_one_letter_code
_entity_poly.pdbx_strand_id
1 'polypeptide(L)'
;MLVKGTPDYVRACCEASLQRLAVDYIDLYYQHRVDQSVPIEETMGELKKMVEEGKVKYIGLSEASADTIRRAHTVHPITAVQLEWSLWTRDIEEDIIPVCRELGIGIVPYSPLARGFFAGRAAVESVPSESLLSKHPRYTGENLEKNKVLYRRLEMLSKKYGCTPAQLALSWVLHQGEDVVPIPGTTKVKNLDDNIGAVKVKLSKEDLEEILAAVPAGEVAGSRLLGVLEPYSWRLANTPLPK
;
A
#
# COMPACT_ATOMS: atom_id res chain seq x y z
N MET A 1 0.60 -11.29 -15.71
CA MET A 1 0.11 -9.91 -15.97
C MET A 1 1.10 -9.22 -16.88
N LEU A 2 0.66 -8.54 -17.95
CA LEU A 2 1.61 -7.78 -18.79
C LEU A 2 1.71 -6.36 -18.22
N VAL A 3 2.89 -5.97 -17.76
CA VAL A 3 3.18 -4.60 -17.31
C VAL A 3 3.80 -3.84 -18.48
N LYS A 4 3.37 -2.59 -18.68
CA LYS A 4 3.86 -1.72 -19.75
C LYS A 4 4.10 -0.31 -19.20
N GLY A 5 5.33 0.16 -19.33
CA GLY A 5 5.79 1.49 -18.92
C GLY A 5 6.29 2.33 -20.09
N THR A 6 6.10 1.89 -21.34
CA THR A 6 6.53 2.66 -22.50
C THR A 6 5.79 4.01 -22.58
N PRO A 7 6.46 5.09 -23.02
CA PRO A 7 5.86 6.43 -23.13
C PRO A 7 4.49 6.44 -23.82
N ASP A 8 4.36 5.83 -24.99
CA ASP A 8 3.11 5.78 -25.76
C ASP A 8 1.96 5.12 -24.98
N TYR A 9 2.26 4.06 -24.21
CA TYR A 9 1.26 3.37 -23.41
C TYR A 9 0.84 4.19 -22.19
N VAL A 10 1.81 4.83 -21.51
CA VAL A 10 1.57 5.75 -20.40
C VAL A 10 0.64 6.88 -20.84
N ARG A 11 0.93 7.51 -21.98
CA ARG A 11 0.12 8.55 -22.59
C ARG A 11 -1.29 8.07 -22.88
N ALA A 12 -1.42 6.96 -23.61
CA ALA A 12 -2.73 6.40 -23.98
C ALA A 12 -3.59 6.07 -22.74
N CYS A 13 -2.98 5.53 -21.67
CA CYS A 13 -3.67 5.26 -20.42
C CYS A 13 -4.15 6.54 -19.72
N CYS A 14 -3.36 7.62 -19.74
CA CYS A 14 -3.74 8.89 -19.13
C CYS A 14 -4.92 9.52 -19.87
N GLU A 15 -4.85 9.65 -21.20
CA GLU A 15 -5.95 10.19 -22.02
C GLU A 15 -7.25 9.42 -21.81
N ALA A 16 -7.16 8.08 -21.81
CA ALA A 16 -8.33 7.24 -21.59
C ALA A 16 -8.88 7.38 -20.16
N SER A 17 -8.03 7.69 -19.16
CA SER A 17 -8.47 7.92 -17.78
C SER A 17 -9.18 9.26 -17.63
N LEU A 18 -8.66 10.33 -18.24
CA LEU A 18 -9.32 11.63 -18.31
C LEU A 18 -10.73 11.51 -18.92
N GLN A 19 -10.85 10.78 -20.03
CA GLN A 19 -12.14 10.53 -20.67
C GLN A 19 -13.11 9.75 -19.76
N ARG A 20 -12.66 8.68 -19.11
CA ARG A 20 -13.52 7.87 -18.22
C ARG A 20 -13.97 8.64 -16.99
N LEU A 21 -13.11 9.50 -16.45
CA LEU A 21 -13.40 10.32 -15.28
C LEU A 21 -14.19 11.58 -15.64
N ALA A 22 -14.26 11.95 -16.92
CA ALA A 22 -14.87 13.18 -17.41
C ALA A 22 -14.29 14.43 -16.73
N VAL A 23 -12.95 14.50 -16.67
CA VAL A 23 -12.19 15.62 -16.09
C VAL A 23 -11.08 16.05 -17.04
N ASP A 24 -10.67 17.32 -16.94
CA ASP A 24 -9.60 17.89 -17.77
C ASP A 24 -8.20 17.57 -17.23
N TYR A 25 -8.09 17.27 -15.92
CA TYR A 25 -6.82 16.89 -15.28
C TYR A 25 -7.01 15.86 -14.17
N ILE A 26 -5.94 15.14 -13.83
CA ILE A 26 -5.87 14.21 -12.68
C ILE A 26 -4.90 14.80 -11.64
N ASP A 27 -5.31 14.89 -10.37
CA ASP A 27 -4.41 15.42 -9.33
C ASP A 27 -3.17 14.54 -9.16
N LEU A 28 -3.31 13.23 -8.99
CA LEU A 28 -2.19 12.32 -8.77
C LEU A 28 -2.32 11.07 -9.65
N TYR A 29 -1.34 10.86 -10.54
CA TYR A 29 -1.33 9.75 -11.48
C TYR A 29 -0.14 8.82 -11.22
N TYR A 30 -0.42 7.52 -11.12
CA TYR A 30 0.57 6.52 -10.71
C TYR A 30 1.06 5.66 -11.88
N GLN A 31 2.36 5.35 -11.92
CA GLN A 31 2.79 4.07 -12.49
C GLN A 31 2.42 2.97 -11.50
N HIS A 32 1.39 2.18 -11.82
CA HIS A 32 0.82 1.20 -10.89
C HIS A 32 1.75 0.00 -10.62
N ARG A 33 2.52 -0.43 -11.62
CA ARG A 33 3.58 -1.44 -11.50
C ARG A 33 4.74 -1.05 -12.39
N VAL A 34 5.95 -1.29 -11.91
CA VAL A 34 7.17 -0.99 -12.65
C VAL A 34 7.34 -1.97 -13.81
N ASP A 35 7.56 -1.43 -15.00
CA ASP A 35 7.96 -2.20 -16.17
C ASP A 35 9.46 -2.46 -16.12
N GLN A 36 9.85 -3.71 -15.86
CA GLN A 36 11.25 -4.13 -15.76
C GLN A 36 11.98 -4.16 -17.12
N SER A 37 11.29 -3.90 -18.24
CA SER A 37 11.88 -3.87 -19.58
C SER A 37 12.19 -2.47 -20.11
N VAL A 38 11.75 -1.42 -19.41
CA VAL A 38 11.89 -0.01 -19.82
C VAL A 38 12.64 0.75 -18.72
N PRO A 39 13.69 1.54 -19.03
CA PRO A 39 14.30 2.43 -18.06
C PRO A 39 13.26 3.36 -17.44
N ILE A 40 13.26 3.49 -16.11
CA ILE A 40 12.26 4.31 -15.41
C ILE A 40 12.27 5.77 -15.89
N GLU A 41 13.43 6.27 -16.34
CA GLU A 41 13.60 7.62 -16.86
C GLU A 41 12.76 7.87 -18.12
N GLU A 42 12.56 6.85 -18.97
CA GLU A 42 11.69 6.98 -20.15
C GLU A 42 10.22 7.12 -19.75
N THR A 43 9.77 6.30 -18.79
CA THR A 43 8.40 6.37 -18.25
C THR A 43 8.16 7.74 -17.61
N MET A 44 9.11 8.19 -16.79
CA MET A 44 9.05 9.46 -16.08
C MET A 44 9.15 10.67 -17.01
N GLY A 45 9.91 10.56 -18.11
CA GLY A 45 9.98 11.60 -19.12
C GLY A 45 8.62 11.90 -19.74
N GLU A 46 7.80 10.87 -19.97
CA GLU A 46 6.44 11.06 -20.49
C GLU A 46 5.48 11.59 -19.43
N LEU A 47 5.56 11.09 -18.19
CA LEU A 47 4.77 11.61 -17.07
C LEU A 47 5.06 13.10 -16.82
N LYS A 48 6.33 13.51 -16.92
CA LYS A 48 6.74 14.92 -16.81
C LYS A 48 6.09 15.80 -17.87
N LYS A 49 6.06 15.38 -19.14
CA LYS A 49 5.35 16.13 -20.20
C LYS A 49 3.87 16.29 -19.87
N MET A 50 3.22 15.23 -19.38
CA MET A 50 1.81 15.30 -18.97
C MET A 50 1.57 16.28 -17.81
N VAL A 51 2.56 16.46 -16.94
CA VAL A 51 2.53 17.51 -15.90
C VAL A 51 2.66 18.90 -16.52
N GLU A 52 3.62 19.10 -17.42
CA GLU A 52 3.83 20.37 -18.12
C GLU A 52 2.62 20.79 -18.99
N GLU A 53 1.91 19.81 -19.55
CA GLU A 53 0.67 20.01 -20.31
C GLU A 53 -0.57 20.24 -19.42
N GLY A 54 -0.45 20.08 -18.09
CA GLY A 54 -1.55 20.24 -17.14
C GLY A 54 -2.55 19.08 -17.08
N LYS A 55 -2.27 17.94 -17.74
CA LYS A 55 -3.12 16.73 -17.71
C LYS A 55 -3.04 16.00 -16.38
N VAL A 56 -1.87 16.09 -15.72
CA VAL A 56 -1.60 15.50 -14.42
C VAL A 56 -0.96 16.57 -13.53
N LYS A 57 -1.31 16.65 -12.24
CA LYS A 57 -0.66 17.61 -11.34
C LYS A 57 0.55 17.02 -10.61
N TYR A 58 0.45 15.74 -10.21
CA TYR A 58 1.43 15.04 -9.40
C TYR A 58 1.67 13.62 -9.90
N ILE A 59 2.88 13.12 -9.72
CA ILE A 59 3.28 11.76 -10.14
C ILE A 59 3.46 10.87 -8.92
N GLY A 60 2.94 9.65 -8.99
CA GLY A 60 3.17 8.61 -8.00
C GLY A 60 3.77 7.33 -8.59
N LEU A 61 4.38 6.53 -7.73
CA LEU A 61 4.82 5.16 -8.06
C LEU A 61 4.13 4.17 -7.14
N SER A 62 3.94 2.94 -7.61
CA SER A 62 3.40 1.85 -6.80
C SER A 62 4.26 0.61 -6.97
N GLU A 63 4.58 -0.04 -5.84
CA GLU A 63 5.41 -1.24 -5.79
C GLU A 63 6.73 -1.10 -6.57
N ALA A 64 7.39 0.05 -6.38
CA ALA A 64 8.71 0.35 -6.95
C ALA A 64 9.83 0.06 -5.94
N SER A 65 10.98 -0.38 -6.43
CA SER A 65 12.18 -0.57 -5.61
C SER A 65 12.80 0.77 -5.19
N ALA A 66 13.67 0.74 -4.18
CA ALA A 66 14.43 1.92 -3.75
C ALA A 66 15.24 2.57 -4.90
N ASP A 67 15.90 1.75 -5.75
CA ASP A 67 16.65 2.23 -6.91
C ASP A 67 15.73 2.95 -7.92
N THR A 68 14.63 2.31 -8.27
CA THR A 68 13.64 2.87 -9.21
C THR A 68 13.06 4.18 -8.68
N ILE A 69 12.74 4.27 -7.38
CA ILE A 69 12.22 5.50 -6.74
C ILE A 69 13.24 6.63 -6.88
N ARG A 70 14.51 6.39 -6.51
CA ARG A 70 15.56 7.41 -6.56
C ARG A 70 15.76 7.92 -7.99
N ARG A 71 15.88 7.00 -8.95
CA ARG A 71 16.08 7.33 -10.37
C ARG A 71 14.87 8.05 -10.98
N ALA A 72 13.65 7.66 -10.63
CA ALA A 72 12.46 8.36 -11.08
C ALA A 72 12.43 9.81 -10.58
N HIS A 73 12.77 9.99 -9.30
CA HIS A 73 12.73 11.29 -8.63
C HIS A 73 13.74 12.29 -9.20
N THR A 74 14.84 11.83 -9.83
CA THR A 74 15.79 12.75 -10.51
C THR A 74 15.21 13.37 -11.78
N VAL A 75 14.26 12.70 -12.45
CA VAL A 75 13.65 13.18 -13.70
C VAL A 75 12.53 14.18 -13.41
N HIS A 76 11.66 13.86 -12.45
CA HIS A 76 10.60 14.73 -11.94
C HIS A 76 10.24 14.31 -10.51
N PRO A 77 9.92 15.26 -9.59
CA PRO A 77 9.56 14.92 -8.22
C PRO A 77 8.43 13.90 -8.14
N ILE A 78 8.68 12.79 -7.42
CA ILE A 78 7.64 11.84 -7.06
C ILE A 78 6.90 12.38 -5.84
N THR A 79 5.60 12.55 -5.94
CA THR A 79 4.76 13.04 -4.85
C THR A 79 4.41 11.94 -3.85
N ALA A 80 4.15 10.73 -4.34
CA ALA A 80 3.73 9.62 -3.48
C ALA A 80 4.21 8.25 -3.95
N VAL A 81 4.52 7.37 -3.00
CA VAL A 81 4.76 5.95 -3.24
C VAL A 81 3.70 5.12 -2.53
N GLN A 82 3.00 4.27 -3.28
CA GLN A 82 1.94 3.39 -2.78
C GLN A 82 2.44 1.95 -2.61
N LEU A 83 2.33 1.40 -1.40
CA LEU A 83 2.87 0.08 -1.01
C LEU A 83 1.97 -0.61 0.02
N GLU A 84 2.10 -1.93 0.17
CA GLU A 84 1.43 -2.64 1.26
C GLU A 84 2.13 -2.33 2.59
N TRP A 85 1.42 -1.71 3.53
CA TRP A 85 1.93 -1.47 4.88
C TRP A 85 0.81 -1.56 5.90
N SER A 86 1.02 -2.41 6.90
CA SER A 86 0.09 -2.65 8.01
C SER A 86 0.83 -3.32 9.16
N LEU A 87 0.16 -3.54 10.29
CA LEU A 87 0.70 -4.39 11.37
C LEU A 87 1.13 -5.79 10.88
N TRP A 88 0.56 -6.26 9.77
CA TRP A 88 0.79 -7.58 9.18
C TRP A 88 1.92 -7.66 8.15
N THR A 89 2.29 -6.50 7.61
CA THR A 89 3.17 -6.37 6.45
C THR A 89 4.04 -5.15 6.67
N ARG A 90 5.29 -5.36 7.05
CA ARG A 90 6.23 -4.33 7.50
C ARG A 90 7.59 -4.40 6.78
N ASP A 91 7.67 -5.16 5.70
CA ASP A 91 8.92 -5.41 4.96
C ASP A 91 9.48 -4.17 4.23
N ILE A 92 8.70 -3.09 4.14
CA ILE A 92 9.15 -1.83 3.51
C ILE A 92 9.87 -0.89 4.48
N GLU A 93 9.83 -1.16 5.80
CA GLU A 93 10.31 -0.25 6.85
C GLU A 93 11.83 -0.04 6.81
N GLU A 94 12.60 -1.04 6.34
CA GLU A 94 14.06 -0.96 6.27
C GLU A 94 14.56 -0.29 4.98
N ASP A 95 13.83 -0.44 3.87
CA ASP A 95 14.30 -0.04 2.55
C ASP A 95 13.55 1.17 1.97
N ILE A 96 12.21 1.09 1.87
CA ILE A 96 11.44 2.07 1.11
C ILE A 96 11.04 3.29 1.94
N ILE A 97 10.66 3.09 3.20
CA ILE A 97 10.25 4.18 4.09
C ILE A 97 11.40 5.21 4.27
N PRO A 98 12.66 4.81 4.53
CA PRO A 98 13.75 5.76 4.62
C PRO A 98 13.99 6.55 3.33
N VAL A 99 13.94 5.88 2.16
CA VAL A 99 14.10 6.53 0.85
C VAL A 99 13.01 7.56 0.60
N CYS A 100 11.74 7.24 0.92
CA CYS A 100 10.63 8.17 0.74
C CYS A 100 10.84 9.41 1.61
N ARG A 101 11.22 9.23 2.88
CA ARG A 101 11.46 10.34 3.82
C ARG A 101 12.66 11.21 3.44
N GLU A 102 13.75 10.59 3.00
CA GLU A 102 14.94 11.29 2.51
C GLU A 102 14.60 12.21 1.33
N LEU A 103 13.73 11.76 0.43
CA LEU A 103 13.34 12.47 -0.78
C LEU A 103 12.09 13.35 -0.59
N GLY A 104 11.51 13.41 0.61
CA GLY A 104 10.28 14.17 0.88
C GLY A 104 9.02 13.65 0.16
N ILE A 105 8.95 12.34 -0.07
CA ILE A 105 7.87 11.65 -0.79
C ILE A 105 6.81 11.15 0.21
N GLY A 106 5.53 11.39 -0.08
CA GLY A 106 4.43 10.84 0.72
C GLY A 106 4.28 9.32 0.58
N ILE A 107 3.86 8.64 1.65
CA ILE A 107 3.67 7.19 1.67
C ILE A 107 2.17 6.91 1.70
N VAL A 108 1.70 6.06 0.78
CA VAL A 108 0.29 5.71 0.65
C VAL A 108 0.09 4.20 0.91
N PRO A 109 -0.16 3.79 2.17
CA PRO A 109 -0.40 2.39 2.48
C PRO A 109 -1.68 1.84 1.87
N TYR A 110 -1.55 0.79 1.05
CA TYR A 110 -2.68 -0.02 0.63
C TYR A 110 -2.83 -1.24 1.55
N SER A 111 -4.07 -1.78 1.64
CA SER A 111 -4.43 -2.88 2.55
C SER A 111 -3.99 -2.65 4.02
N PRO A 112 -4.22 -1.46 4.61
CA PRO A 112 -3.79 -1.16 5.98
C PRO A 112 -4.45 -2.07 7.03
N LEU A 113 -5.61 -2.65 6.70
CA LEU A 113 -6.33 -3.62 7.53
C LEU A 113 -6.00 -5.08 7.18
N ALA A 114 -4.85 -5.32 6.56
CA ALA A 114 -4.40 -6.63 6.08
C ALA A 114 -5.51 -7.34 5.31
N ARG A 115 -5.99 -6.72 4.21
CA ARG A 115 -7.06 -7.25 3.33
C ARG A 115 -8.37 -7.62 4.07
N GLY A 116 -8.63 -6.94 5.18
CA GLY A 116 -9.82 -7.10 6.03
C GLY A 116 -9.64 -8.01 7.22
N PHE A 117 -8.46 -8.63 7.40
CA PHE A 117 -8.20 -9.54 8.52
C PHE A 117 -8.43 -8.87 9.88
N PHE A 118 -7.90 -7.64 10.05
CA PHE A 118 -8.11 -6.87 11.28
C PHE A 118 -9.49 -6.25 11.42
N ALA A 119 -10.31 -6.33 10.38
CA ALA A 119 -11.74 -6.01 10.46
C ALA A 119 -12.61 -7.25 10.73
N GLY A 120 -12.00 -8.35 11.18
CA GLY A 120 -12.70 -9.59 11.56
C GLY A 120 -12.90 -10.59 10.42
N ARG A 121 -12.58 -10.24 9.17
CA ARG A 121 -12.67 -11.19 8.05
C ARG A 121 -11.66 -12.32 8.22
N ALA A 122 -12.07 -13.56 7.98
CA ALA A 122 -11.28 -14.80 8.20
C ALA A 122 -10.94 -15.09 9.67
N ALA A 123 -10.71 -14.06 10.48
CA ALA A 123 -10.42 -14.19 11.89
C ALA A 123 -11.66 -14.58 12.70
N VAL A 124 -12.80 -13.96 12.38
CA VAL A 124 -14.12 -14.17 13.00
C VAL A 124 -15.13 -14.68 11.98
N GLU A 125 -15.13 -14.07 10.79
CA GLU A 125 -15.99 -14.47 9.66
C GLU A 125 -15.29 -15.51 8.77
N SER A 126 -16.03 -16.21 7.92
CA SER A 126 -15.45 -17.03 6.85
C SER A 126 -14.96 -16.19 5.68
N VAL A 127 -14.03 -16.75 4.89
CA VAL A 127 -13.65 -16.18 3.59
C VAL A 127 -14.52 -16.86 2.52
N PRO A 128 -15.22 -16.10 1.65
CA PRO A 128 -15.95 -16.69 0.53
C PRO A 128 -15.02 -17.50 -0.37
N SER A 129 -15.46 -18.68 -0.83
CA SER A 129 -14.60 -19.62 -1.56
C SER A 129 -14.13 -19.05 -2.92
N GLU A 130 -14.95 -18.23 -3.54
CA GLU A 130 -14.69 -17.49 -4.78
C GLU A 130 -13.71 -16.31 -4.61
N SER A 131 -13.46 -15.88 -3.37
CA SER A 131 -12.51 -14.81 -3.09
C SER A 131 -11.08 -15.27 -3.35
N LEU A 132 -10.26 -14.44 -4.00
CA LEU A 132 -8.81 -14.69 -4.12
C LEU A 132 -8.11 -14.84 -2.76
N LEU A 133 -8.70 -14.30 -1.69
CA LEU A 133 -8.19 -14.49 -0.32
C LEU A 133 -8.21 -15.94 0.12
N SER A 134 -9.12 -16.78 -0.41
CA SER A 134 -9.17 -18.22 -0.07
C SER A 134 -7.91 -18.98 -0.49
N LYS A 135 -7.11 -18.40 -1.39
CA LYS A 135 -5.82 -18.95 -1.87
C LYS A 135 -4.62 -18.21 -1.28
N HIS A 136 -4.83 -17.15 -0.51
CA HIS A 136 -3.75 -16.33 0.01
C HIS A 136 -3.03 -17.07 1.15
N PRO A 137 -1.69 -17.23 1.14
CA PRO A 137 -0.98 -18.11 2.09
C PRO A 137 -1.24 -17.78 3.57
N ARG A 138 -1.42 -16.51 3.90
CA ARG A 138 -1.79 -16.02 5.25
C ARG A 138 -3.22 -16.35 5.70
N TYR A 139 -4.08 -16.78 4.79
CA TYR A 139 -5.52 -17.05 4.99
C TYR A 139 -5.87 -18.54 4.88
N THR A 140 -4.89 -19.42 4.78
CA THR A 140 -5.11 -20.85 4.53
C THR A 140 -4.46 -21.74 5.58
N GLY A 141 -5.14 -22.84 5.93
CA GLY A 141 -4.59 -23.90 6.78
C GLY A 141 -4.04 -23.39 8.11
N GLU A 142 -2.90 -23.96 8.52
CA GLU A 142 -2.23 -23.64 9.78
C GLU A 142 -1.81 -22.16 9.88
N ASN A 143 -1.50 -21.52 8.75
CA ASN A 143 -1.12 -20.10 8.74
C ASN A 143 -2.27 -19.23 9.25
N LEU A 144 -3.51 -19.49 8.82
CA LEU A 144 -4.67 -18.74 9.29
C LEU A 144 -4.88 -18.93 10.79
N GLU A 145 -4.72 -20.16 11.30
CA GLU A 145 -4.90 -20.44 12.72
C GLU A 145 -3.83 -19.76 13.59
N LYS A 146 -2.56 -19.73 13.15
CA LYS A 146 -1.50 -18.94 13.81
C LYS A 146 -1.83 -17.45 13.82
N ASN A 147 -2.26 -16.95 12.67
CA ASN A 147 -2.64 -15.56 12.46
C ASN A 147 -3.83 -15.13 13.33
N LYS A 148 -4.83 -15.99 13.56
CA LYS A 148 -5.97 -15.71 14.46
C LYS A 148 -5.53 -15.39 15.90
N VAL A 149 -4.40 -15.92 16.35
CA VAL A 149 -3.84 -15.58 17.68
C VAL A 149 -3.48 -14.09 17.73
N LEU A 150 -2.86 -13.56 16.68
CA LEU A 150 -2.49 -12.14 16.57
C LEU A 150 -3.73 -11.24 16.52
N TYR A 151 -4.78 -11.65 15.79
CA TYR A 151 -6.07 -10.94 15.80
C TYR A 151 -6.64 -10.84 17.23
N ARG A 152 -6.69 -11.96 17.96
CA ARG A 152 -7.23 -11.98 19.33
C ARG A 152 -6.43 -11.08 20.27
N ARG A 153 -5.11 -11.04 20.15
CA ARG A 153 -4.25 -10.11 20.91
C ARG A 153 -4.64 -8.66 20.63
N LEU A 154 -4.76 -8.29 19.35
CA LEU A 154 -5.16 -6.94 18.96
C LEU A 154 -6.59 -6.60 19.40
N GLU A 155 -7.51 -7.56 19.34
CA GLU A 155 -8.91 -7.39 19.79
C GLU A 155 -9.01 -7.16 21.30
N MET A 156 -8.22 -7.88 22.10
CA MET A 156 -8.14 -7.59 23.54
C MET A 156 -7.55 -6.20 23.79
N LEU A 157 -6.52 -5.82 23.03
CA LEU A 157 -5.88 -4.52 23.17
C LEU A 157 -6.80 -3.37 22.74
N SER A 158 -7.61 -3.53 21.69
CA SER A 158 -8.52 -2.48 21.22
C SER A 158 -9.55 -2.05 22.26
N LYS A 159 -9.92 -2.95 23.18
CA LYS A 159 -10.79 -2.64 24.33
C LYS A 159 -10.18 -1.60 25.27
N LYS A 160 -8.85 -1.61 25.48
CA LYS A 160 -8.13 -0.60 26.26
C LYS A 160 -8.32 0.81 25.69
N TYR A 161 -8.37 0.90 24.36
CA TYR A 161 -8.50 2.17 23.63
C TYR A 161 -9.96 2.51 23.27
N GLY A 162 -10.93 1.69 23.69
CA GLY A 162 -12.35 1.91 23.39
C GLY A 162 -12.67 1.93 21.90
N CYS A 163 -11.91 1.20 21.08
CA CYS A 163 -12.05 1.20 19.61
C CYS A 163 -12.16 -0.23 19.05
N THR A 164 -12.53 -0.34 17.77
CA THR A 164 -12.56 -1.64 17.07
C THR A 164 -11.13 -2.11 16.73
N PRO A 165 -10.90 -3.41 16.50
CA PRO A 165 -9.58 -3.88 16.06
C PRO A 165 -9.16 -3.26 14.72
N ALA A 166 -10.12 -2.97 13.84
CA ALA A 166 -9.89 -2.25 12.59
C ALA A 166 -9.42 -0.82 12.85
N GLN A 167 -10.09 -0.09 13.74
CA GLN A 167 -9.69 1.25 14.14
C GLN A 167 -8.30 1.28 14.76
N LEU A 168 -7.97 0.33 15.63
CA LEU A 168 -6.64 0.25 16.24
C LEU A 168 -5.55 -0.03 15.19
N ALA A 169 -5.78 -1.00 14.29
CA ALA A 169 -4.84 -1.32 13.22
C ALA A 169 -4.63 -0.13 12.26
N LEU A 170 -5.70 0.55 11.85
CA LEU A 170 -5.61 1.71 10.97
C LEU A 170 -4.98 2.91 11.68
N SER A 171 -5.31 3.14 12.96
CA SER A 171 -4.69 4.18 13.79
C SER A 171 -3.20 3.97 13.91
N TRP A 172 -2.74 2.73 14.11
CA TRP A 172 -1.30 2.44 14.13
C TRP A 172 -0.61 2.86 12.83
N VAL A 173 -1.22 2.60 11.66
CA VAL A 173 -0.67 3.04 10.36
C VAL A 173 -0.63 4.56 10.27
N LEU A 174 -1.70 5.25 10.69
CA LEU A 174 -1.78 6.72 10.69
C LEU A 174 -0.70 7.35 11.60
N HIS A 175 -0.31 6.69 12.68
CA HIS A 175 0.72 7.19 13.61
C HIS A 175 2.15 6.91 13.16
N GLN A 176 2.37 6.26 12.01
CA GLN A 176 3.72 6.02 11.52
C GLN A 176 4.43 7.28 11.00
N GLY A 177 3.69 8.34 10.69
CA GLY A 177 4.24 9.65 10.34
C GLY A 177 3.20 10.57 9.69
N GLU A 178 3.48 11.88 9.67
CA GLU A 178 2.63 12.89 9.01
C GLU A 178 2.65 12.77 7.48
N ASP A 179 3.64 12.05 6.95
CA ASP A 179 3.83 11.69 5.55
C ASP A 179 2.99 10.48 5.11
N VAL A 180 2.18 9.89 6.00
CA VAL A 180 1.48 8.62 5.77
C VAL A 180 -0.03 8.83 5.57
N VAL A 181 -0.55 8.43 4.40
CA VAL A 181 -1.97 8.54 4.04
C VAL A 181 -2.53 7.17 3.59
N PRO A 182 -3.04 6.33 4.50
CA PRO A 182 -3.59 5.03 4.14
C PRO A 182 -4.92 5.16 3.38
N ILE A 183 -5.19 4.22 2.47
CA ILE A 183 -6.39 4.21 1.61
C ILE A 183 -7.29 2.97 1.87
N PRO A 184 -7.90 2.85 3.07
CA PRO A 184 -8.77 1.72 3.39
C PRO A 184 -10.06 1.74 2.55
N GLY A 185 -10.17 0.81 1.61
CA GLY A 185 -11.38 0.64 0.79
C GLY A 185 -12.48 -0.17 1.47
N THR A 186 -13.74 0.12 1.13
CA THR A 186 -14.91 -0.62 1.62
C THR A 186 -16.10 -0.49 0.65
N THR A 187 -17.03 -1.45 0.70
CA THR A 187 -18.33 -1.41 -0.01
C THR A 187 -19.51 -1.11 0.93
N LYS A 188 -19.27 -0.98 2.24
CA LYS A 188 -20.30 -0.75 3.26
C LYS A 188 -20.05 0.58 3.97
N VAL A 189 -21.09 1.42 4.07
CA VAL A 189 -21.03 2.73 4.74
C VAL A 189 -20.60 2.59 6.20
N LYS A 190 -21.13 1.61 6.94
CA LYS A 190 -20.73 1.34 8.32
C LYS A 190 -19.21 1.15 8.49
N ASN A 191 -18.55 0.50 7.54
CA ASN A 191 -17.11 0.30 7.58
C ASN A 191 -16.35 1.59 7.21
N LEU A 192 -16.94 2.45 6.38
CA LEU A 192 -16.38 3.79 6.11
C LEU A 192 -16.41 4.62 7.40
N ASP A 193 -17.54 4.62 8.11
CA ASP A 193 -17.66 5.29 9.41
C ASP A 193 -16.65 4.74 10.44
N ASP A 194 -16.45 3.41 10.44
CA ASP A 194 -15.46 2.75 11.29
C ASP A 194 -14.03 3.21 10.95
N ASN A 195 -13.68 3.27 9.66
CA ASN A 195 -12.38 3.79 9.19
C ASN A 195 -12.17 5.26 9.61
N ILE A 196 -13.19 6.11 9.48
CA ILE A 196 -13.13 7.52 9.92
C ILE A 196 -12.90 7.61 11.42
N GLY A 197 -13.49 6.71 12.21
CA GLY A 197 -13.29 6.62 13.65
C GLY A 197 -11.83 6.41 14.06
N ALA A 198 -11.01 5.77 13.23
CA ALA A 198 -9.60 5.53 13.52
C ALA A 198 -8.79 6.82 13.72
N VAL A 199 -9.16 7.92 13.05
CA VAL A 199 -8.47 9.23 13.17
C VAL A 199 -8.60 9.83 14.57
N LYS A 200 -9.62 9.41 15.33
CA LYS A 200 -9.88 9.90 16.70
C LYS A 200 -9.06 9.16 17.75
N VAL A 201 -8.54 7.98 17.43
CA VAL A 201 -7.68 7.21 18.34
C VAL A 201 -6.36 7.95 18.47
N LYS A 202 -5.89 8.15 19.70
CA LYS A 202 -4.61 8.81 20.00
C LYS A 202 -3.71 7.78 20.66
N LEU A 203 -2.52 7.60 20.10
CA LEU A 203 -1.54 6.60 20.54
C LEU A 203 -0.25 7.32 20.95
N SER A 204 0.24 7.05 22.16
CA SER A 204 1.58 7.46 22.57
C SER A 204 2.64 6.56 21.92
N LYS A 205 3.92 6.85 22.15
CA LYS A 205 5.02 5.98 21.69
C LYS A 205 4.95 4.60 22.34
N GLU A 206 4.66 4.57 23.63
CA GLU A 206 4.50 3.34 24.42
C GLU A 206 3.31 2.52 23.93
N ASP A 207 2.20 3.17 23.57
CA ASP A 207 1.04 2.49 22.98
C ASP A 207 1.40 1.84 21.64
N LEU A 208 2.19 2.52 20.79
CA LEU A 208 2.66 1.94 19.52
C LEU A 208 3.54 0.72 19.74
N GLU A 209 4.44 0.75 20.72
CA GLU A 209 5.27 -0.41 21.10
C GLU A 209 4.43 -1.58 21.59
N GLU A 210 3.41 -1.32 22.42
CA GLU A 210 2.47 -2.33 22.91
C GLU A 210 1.67 -2.98 21.75
N ILE A 211 1.20 -2.17 20.79
CA ILE A 211 0.51 -2.66 19.59
C ILE A 211 1.45 -3.52 18.73
N LEU A 212 2.70 -3.10 18.57
CA LEU A 212 3.72 -3.87 17.82
C LEU A 212 4.03 -5.21 18.51
N ALA A 213 4.09 -5.23 19.84
CA ALA A 213 4.27 -6.46 20.61
C ALA A 213 3.06 -7.40 20.49
N ALA A 214 1.84 -6.86 20.30
CA ALA A 214 0.65 -7.67 20.05
C ALA A 214 0.66 -8.35 18.66
N VAL A 215 1.33 -7.74 17.67
CA VAL A 215 1.49 -8.27 16.30
C VAL A 215 2.96 -8.21 15.84
N PRO A 216 3.84 -9.09 16.35
CA PRO A 216 5.23 -9.14 15.92
C PRO A 216 5.32 -9.57 14.45
N ALA A 217 6.10 -8.84 13.63
CA ALA A 217 6.20 -9.12 12.19
C ALA A 217 6.69 -10.54 11.90
N GLY A 218 7.62 -11.05 12.73
CA GLY A 218 8.15 -12.41 12.62
C GLY A 218 7.16 -13.52 12.99
N GLU A 219 6.03 -13.20 13.65
CA GLU A 219 4.98 -14.18 13.97
C GLU A 219 3.89 -14.28 12.89
N VAL A 220 3.88 -13.38 11.90
CA VAL A 220 2.89 -13.42 10.82
C VAL A 220 3.16 -14.61 9.91
N ALA A 221 2.26 -15.60 9.92
CA ALA A 221 2.44 -16.85 9.21
C ALA A 221 1.96 -16.76 7.75
N GLY A 222 2.80 -17.22 6.82
CA GLY A 222 2.54 -17.25 5.38
C GLY A 222 3.10 -16.04 4.62
N SER A 223 3.43 -16.24 3.33
CA SER A 223 4.00 -15.18 2.48
C SER A 223 3.05 -14.00 2.28
N ARG A 224 3.63 -12.80 2.15
CA ARG A 224 2.90 -11.54 1.88
C ARG A 224 2.07 -11.63 0.61
N LEU A 225 2.64 -12.21 -0.45
CA LEU A 225 2.04 -12.27 -1.77
C LEU A 225 1.63 -13.70 -2.15
N LEU A 226 0.66 -13.77 -3.05
CA LEU A 226 0.45 -14.94 -3.90
C LEU A 226 1.69 -15.10 -4.79
N GLY A 227 2.21 -16.32 -4.96
CA GLY A 227 3.46 -16.53 -5.71
C GLY A 227 3.45 -15.95 -7.14
N VAL A 228 2.29 -15.91 -7.80
CA VAL A 228 2.11 -15.30 -9.14
C VAL A 228 2.29 -13.78 -9.17
N LEU A 229 2.24 -13.13 -8.00
CA LEU A 229 2.43 -11.68 -7.86
C LEU A 229 3.85 -11.30 -7.39
N GLU A 230 4.65 -12.26 -6.93
CA GLU A 230 6.01 -12.01 -6.44
C GLU A 230 6.90 -11.25 -7.43
N PRO A 231 6.88 -11.55 -8.75
CA PRO A 231 7.70 -10.84 -9.74
C PRO A 231 7.37 -9.34 -9.87
N TYR A 232 6.16 -8.92 -9.44
CA TYR A 232 5.72 -7.53 -9.50
C TYR A 232 5.89 -6.80 -8.17
N SER A 233 6.50 -7.45 -7.18
CA SER A 233 6.75 -6.83 -5.87
C SER A 233 7.85 -5.77 -5.97
N TRP A 234 7.78 -4.79 -5.07
CA TRP A 234 8.79 -3.73 -4.94
C TRP A 234 10.23 -4.27 -4.85
N ARG A 235 10.44 -5.47 -4.27
CA ARG A 235 11.76 -6.10 -4.11
C ARG A 235 12.45 -6.40 -5.45
N LEU A 236 11.66 -6.71 -6.48
CA LEU A 236 12.16 -7.07 -7.81
C LEU A 236 11.92 -5.96 -8.84
N ALA A 237 11.30 -4.86 -8.44
CA ALA A 237 10.86 -3.78 -9.32
C ALA A 237 11.98 -2.79 -9.70
N ASN A 238 13.15 -3.31 -10.11
CA ASN A 238 14.24 -2.53 -10.71
C ASN A 238 14.04 -2.41 -12.22
N THR A 239 14.63 -1.36 -12.82
CA THR A 239 14.57 -1.13 -14.28
C THR A 239 15.98 -1.12 -14.88
N PRO A 240 16.15 -1.44 -16.17
CA PRO A 240 17.43 -1.31 -16.85
C PRO A 240 17.92 0.14 -16.79
N LEU A 241 19.24 0.32 -16.84
CA LEU A 241 19.84 1.65 -16.94
C LEU A 241 19.49 2.31 -18.29
N PRO A 242 19.39 3.65 -18.34
CA PRO A 242 19.28 4.36 -19.61
C PRO A 242 20.49 4.02 -20.51
N LYS A 243 20.24 4.00 -21.83
CA LYS A 243 21.27 3.76 -22.85
C LYS A 243 22.16 4.98 -23.06
#